data_AF-A0A6G0YEX9-F1
#
_entry.id   AF-A0A6G0YEX9-F1
#
_cell.length_a   1.000
_cell.length_b   1.000
_cell.length_c   1.000
_cell.angle_alpha   90.00
_cell.angle_beta   90.00
_cell.angle_gamma   90.00
#
_symmetry.space_group_name_H-M   'P 1'
#
loop_
_entity.id
_entity.type
_entity.pdbx_description
1 polymer ?
#
loop_
_entity_poly.entity_id
_entity_poly.type
_entity_poly.pdbx_seq_one_letter_code
_entity_poly.pdbx_strand_id
1 'polypeptide(L)'
;MNAVQQSFSESRLGCCWFHYTHSIVQYCHRKMNGVLDLVKRSPVAAHVFRMVLPLPHFLAVRDHPLCPWFCMYDDFRAIMQYVQQFPEVEQGMRNFLIGIIDHYWFFWVGPEFISVFAEDYHTNNYLESFHSTLLIRDGLSRSEQIIATHKIAQNVQLLNEQHALLMFLHSTGHCIDGFVKREIGQYPQP
;
A
#
# COMPACT_ATOMS: atom_id res chain seq x y z
N MET A 1 25.11 -5.32 -7.82
CA MET A 1 25.53 -5.61 -6.44
C MET A 1 25.82 -4.28 -5.75
N ASN A 2 24.99 -3.89 -4.78
CA ASN A 2 25.14 -2.59 -4.09
C ASN A 2 26.17 -2.67 -2.93
N ALA A 3 26.55 -1.51 -2.36
CA ALA A 3 27.55 -1.42 -1.30
C ALA A 3 27.19 -2.22 -0.02
N VAL A 4 25.90 -2.40 0.26
CA VAL A 4 25.42 -3.21 1.39
C VAL A 4 25.60 -4.69 1.08
N GLN A 5 25.23 -5.14 -0.12
CA GLN A 5 25.38 -6.53 -0.57
C GLN A 5 26.85 -6.96 -0.70
N GLN A 6 27.76 -6.01 -0.96
CA GLN A 6 29.20 -6.26 -0.95
C GLN A 6 29.72 -6.57 0.45
N SER A 7 29.13 -5.95 1.48
CA SER A 7 29.48 -6.17 2.89
C SER A 7 28.69 -7.32 3.53
N PHE A 8 27.46 -7.56 3.05
CA PHE A 8 26.50 -8.53 3.57
C PHE A 8 25.83 -9.27 2.41
N SER A 9 26.43 -10.36 1.97
CA SER A 9 25.99 -11.11 0.78
C SER A 9 24.59 -11.71 0.91
N GLU A 10 24.14 -11.98 2.13
CA GLU A 10 22.80 -12.51 2.44
C GLU A 10 21.75 -11.39 2.54
N SER A 11 22.15 -10.12 2.50
CA SER A 11 21.21 -9.00 2.60
C SER A 11 20.41 -8.83 1.31
N ARG A 12 19.08 -8.72 1.47
CA ARG A 12 18.17 -8.28 0.42
C ARG A 12 17.89 -6.80 0.61
N LEU A 13 18.13 -6.01 -0.44
CA LEU A 13 17.70 -4.61 -0.45
C LEU A 13 16.19 -4.57 -0.73
N GLY A 14 15.45 -3.90 0.13
CA GLY A 14 14.01 -3.68 -0.03
C GLY A 14 13.61 -2.29 0.44
N CYS A 15 12.51 -1.80 -0.11
CA CYS A 15 11.82 -0.62 0.38
C CYS A 15 11.00 -0.96 1.62
N CYS A 16 10.83 0.03 2.49
CA CYS A 16 9.96 -0.10 3.66
C CYS A 16 8.54 0.30 3.28
N TRP A 17 7.54 -0.48 3.71
CA TRP A 17 6.13 -0.12 3.58
C TRP A 17 5.84 1.28 4.15
N PHE A 18 6.48 1.65 5.27
CA PHE A 18 6.34 2.99 5.85
C PHE A 18 6.79 4.09 4.89
N HIS A 19 7.94 3.92 4.22
CA HIS A 19 8.44 4.92 3.28
C HIS A 19 7.58 5.01 2.01
N TYR A 20 7.07 3.87 1.52
CA TYR A 20 6.08 3.84 0.44
C TYR A 20 4.84 4.66 0.83
N THR A 21 4.25 4.34 1.98
CA THR A 21 3.01 4.96 2.46
C THR A 21 3.20 6.44 2.73
N HIS A 22 4.31 6.82 3.35
CA HIS A 22 4.67 8.21 3.61
C HIS A 22 4.85 9.00 2.31
N SER A 23 5.49 8.42 1.28
CA SER A 23 5.64 9.08 -0.02
C SER A 23 4.29 9.37 -0.69
N ILE A 24 3.33 8.46 -0.56
CA ILE A 24 1.99 8.59 -1.14
C ILE A 24 1.21 9.68 -0.42
N VAL A 25 1.28 9.69 0.92
CA VAL A 25 0.68 10.74 1.75
C VAL A 25 1.29 12.11 1.41
N GLN A 26 2.61 12.20 1.32
CA GLN A 26 3.28 13.44 0.91
C GLN A 26 2.84 13.89 -0.48
N TYR A 27 2.72 12.97 -1.44
CA TYR A 27 2.19 13.31 -2.75
C TYR A 27 0.77 13.85 -2.63
N CYS A 28 -0.12 13.17 -1.90
CA CYS A 28 -1.50 13.58 -1.66
C CYS A 28 -1.60 15.03 -1.15
N HIS A 29 -0.76 15.41 -0.17
CA HIS A 29 -0.74 16.77 0.40
C HIS A 29 -0.26 17.89 -0.53
N ARG A 30 0.31 17.57 -1.70
CA ARG A 30 0.77 18.59 -2.65
C ARG A 30 -0.43 19.24 -3.34
N LYS A 31 -0.80 20.45 -2.88
CA LYS A 31 -1.94 21.23 -3.41
C LYS A 31 -2.04 21.27 -4.94
N MET A 32 -0.90 21.33 -5.65
CA MET A 32 -0.87 21.43 -7.11
C MET A 32 -1.45 20.21 -7.85
N ASN A 33 -1.60 19.05 -7.20
CA ASN A 33 -2.17 17.86 -7.85
C ASN A 33 -3.66 17.64 -7.55
N GLY A 34 -4.25 18.38 -6.60
CA GLY A 34 -5.68 18.30 -6.26
C GLY A 34 -6.15 16.98 -5.64
N VAL A 35 -5.25 16.02 -5.36
CA VAL A 35 -5.63 14.66 -4.90
C VAL A 35 -6.24 14.71 -3.51
N LEU A 36 -5.65 15.44 -2.56
CA LEU A 36 -6.20 15.55 -1.21
C LEU A 36 -7.61 16.15 -1.21
N ASP A 37 -7.83 17.20 -2.01
CA ASP A 37 -9.15 17.84 -2.08
C ASP A 37 -10.19 16.91 -2.69
N LEU A 38 -9.79 16.07 -3.65
CA LEU A 38 -10.68 15.06 -4.24
C LEU A 38 -10.98 13.95 -3.24
N VAL A 39 -9.97 13.42 -2.54
CA VAL A 39 -10.10 12.42 -1.48
C VAL A 39 -11.03 12.90 -0.36
N LYS A 40 -10.97 14.19 0.00
CA LYS A 40 -11.83 14.76 1.04
C LYS A 40 -13.28 14.97 0.61
N ARG A 41 -13.54 15.10 -0.70
CA ARG A 41 -14.87 15.42 -1.23
C ARG A 41 -15.61 14.21 -1.80
N SER A 42 -14.87 13.18 -2.23
CA SER A 42 -15.43 11.99 -2.88
C SER A 42 -15.17 10.73 -2.06
N PRO A 43 -16.21 10.06 -1.54
CA PRO A 43 -16.09 8.76 -0.90
C PRO A 43 -15.39 7.72 -1.79
N VAL A 44 -15.63 7.78 -3.10
CA VAL A 44 -14.98 6.90 -4.08
C VAL A 44 -13.48 7.19 -4.17
N ALA A 45 -13.07 8.46 -4.25
CA ALA A 45 -11.65 8.82 -4.29
C ALA A 45 -10.93 8.44 -2.99
N ALA A 46 -11.57 8.69 -1.84
CA ALA A 46 -11.12 8.20 -0.55
C ALA A 46 -10.93 6.69 -0.54
N HIS A 47 -11.89 5.96 -1.09
CA HIS A 47 -11.84 4.51 -1.17
C HIS A 47 -10.67 4.02 -2.04
N VAL A 48 -10.50 4.60 -3.23
CA VAL A 48 -9.35 4.32 -4.12
C VAL A 48 -8.02 4.60 -3.42
N PHE A 49 -7.90 5.74 -2.73
CA PHE A 49 -6.69 6.08 -1.99
C PHE A 49 -6.36 5.03 -0.92
N ARG A 50 -7.38 4.53 -0.19
CA ARG A 50 -7.20 3.43 0.79
C ARG A 50 -6.73 2.14 0.15
N MET A 51 -7.23 1.77 -1.03
CA MET A 51 -6.83 0.52 -1.70
C MET A 51 -5.36 0.54 -2.17
N VAL A 52 -4.79 1.73 -2.40
CA VAL A 52 -3.40 1.88 -2.89
C VAL A 52 -2.34 1.74 -1.79
N LEU A 53 -2.65 2.20 -0.58
CA LEU A 53 -1.71 2.22 0.54
C LEU A 53 -1.23 0.83 1.01
N PRO A 54 -2.06 -0.25 1.02
CA PRO A 54 -1.60 -1.57 1.43
C PRO A 54 -0.97 -2.38 0.31
N LEU A 55 -0.84 -1.85 -0.92
CA LEU A 55 -0.24 -2.57 -2.06
C LEU A 55 1.09 -3.28 -1.72
N PRO A 56 2.03 -2.71 -0.94
CA PRO A 56 3.25 -3.40 -0.52
C PRO A 56 3.03 -4.70 0.24
N HIS A 57 1.87 -4.91 0.86
CA HIS A 57 1.57 -6.15 1.56
C HIS A 57 1.10 -7.27 0.63
N PHE A 58 0.91 -6.99 -0.66
CA PHE A 58 0.50 -7.98 -1.64
C PHE A 58 1.70 -8.57 -2.36
N LEU A 59 1.46 -9.73 -2.98
CA LEU A 59 2.50 -10.52 -3.61
C LEU A 59 3.09 -9.79 -4.82
N ALA A 60 4.42 -9.65 -4.86
CA ALA A 60 5.12 -8.95 -5.95
C ALA A 60 4.82 -9.52 -7.34
N VAL A 61 4.92 -10.84 -7.49
CA VAL A 61 4.82 -11.59 -8.75
C VAL A 61 4.02 -12.87 -8.53
N ARG A 62 3.31 -13.35 -9.56
CA ARG A 62 2.44 -14.54 -9.45
C ARG A 62 3.24 -15.82 -9.13
N ASP A 63 2.49 -16.92 -8.95
CA ASP A 63 3.02 -18.28 -8.75
C ASP A 63 3.68 -18.53 -7.38
N HIS A 64 3.38 -17.70 -6.38
CA HIS A 64 3.79 -17.98 -5.01
C HIS A 64 2.88 -19.05 -4.38
N PRO A 65 3.41 -20.03 -3.63
CA PRO A 65 2.61 -21.12 -3.03
C PRO A 65 1.42 -20.65 -2.17
N LEU A 66 1.56 -19.50 -1.50
CA LEU A 66 0.52 -18.91 -0.65
C LEU A 66 -0.51 -18.04 -1.41
N CYS A 67 -0.21 -17.58 -2.62
CA CYS A 67 -1.13 -16.83 -3.46
C CYS A 67 -0.74 -17.03 -4.94
N PRO A 68 -1.17 -18.13 -5.56
CA PRO A 68 -0.66 -18.50 -6.89
C PRO A 68 -1.25 -17.63 -8.01
N TRP A 69 -2.45 -17.08 -7.81
CA TRP A 69 -3.26 -16.50 -8.89
C TRP A 69 -3.14 -14.98 -9.05
N PHE A 70 -2.73 -14.27 -8.00
CA PHE A 70 -2.80 -12.81 -7.95
C PHE A 70 -1.45 -12.22 -7.57
N CYS A 71 -1.12 -11.07 -8.15
CA CYS A 71 -0.01 -10.24 -7.71
C CYS A 71 -0.40 -8.76 -7.65
N MET A 72 0.51 -7.91 -7.18
CA MET A 72 0.33 -6.46 -7.04
C MET A 72 -0.16 -5.77 -8.31
N TYR A 73 0.23 -6.25 -9.50
CA TYR A 73 -0.27 -5.73 -10.77
C TYR A 73 -1.75 -6.10 -11.01
N ASP A 74 -2.19 -7.28 -10.60
CA ASP A 74 -3.60 -7.66 -10.65
C ASP A 74 -4.43 -6.81 -9.70
N ASP A 75 -3.95 -6.63 -8.47
CA ASP A 75 -4.54 -5.74 -7.46
C ASP A 75 -4.72 -4.32 -8.01
N PHE A 76 -3.65 -3.74 -8.55
CA PHE A 76 -3.69 -2.40 -9.11
C PHE A 76 -4.59 -2.31 -10.35
N ARG A 77 -4.61 -3.33 -11.21
CA ARG A 77 -5.52 -3.40 -12.35
C ARG A 77 -6.99 -3.41 -11.90
N ALA A 78 -7.32 -4.09 -10.82
CA ALA A 78 -8.68 -4.04 -10.25
C ALA A 78 -9.03 -2.65 -9.71
N ILE A 79 -8.08 -1.95 -9.08
CA ILE A 79 -8.27 -0.54 -8.67
C ILE A 79 -8.54 0.34 -9.90
N MET A 80 -7.78 0.15 -10.98
CA MET A 80 -7.96 0.89 -12.24
C MET A 80 -9.34 0.61 -12.88
N GLN A 81 -9.77 -0.65 -12.92
CA GLN A 81 -11.10 -1.02 -13.42
C GLN A 81 -12.23 -0.47 -12.55
N TYR A 82 -12.04 -0.41 -11.24
CA TYR A 82 -13.00 0.20 -10.32
C TYR A 82 -13.12 1.71 -10.56
N VAL A 83 -12.00 2.44 -10.63
CA VAL A 83 -12.04 3.90 -10.78
C VAL A 83 -12.59 4.33 -12.14
N GLN A 84 -12.40 3.51 -13.19
CA GLN A 84 -12.96 3.76 -14.53
C GLN A 84 -14.50 3.84 -14.56
N GLN A 85 -15.18 3.30 -13.55
CA GLN A 85 -16.64 3.43 -13.39
C GLN A 85 -17.07 4.86 -12.97
N PHE A 86 -16.11 5.70 -12.56
CA PHE A 86 -16.32 7.05 -12.05
C PHE A 86 -15.42 8.06 -12.78
N PRO A 87 -15.83 8.55 -13.98
CA PRO A 87 -14.96 9.34 -14.86
C PRO A 87 -14.32 10.58 -14.21
N GLU A 88 -15.04 11.29 -13.34
CA GLU A 88 -14.50 12.46 -12.63
C GLU A 88 -13.39 12.09 -11.64
N VAL A 89 -13.55 10.95 -10.95
CA VAL A 89 -12.55 10.43 -10.01
C VAL A 89 -11.36 9.87 -10.77
N GLU A 90 -11.59 9.14 -11.85
CA GLU A 90 -10.52 8.61 -12.71
C GLU A 90 -9.65 9.73 -13.25
N GLN A 91 -10.28 10.78 -13.79
CA GLN A 91 -9.56 11.93 -14.33
C GLN A 91 -8.76 12.66 -13.24
N GLY A 92 -9.36 12.89 -12.06
CA GLY A 92 -8.69 13.56 -10.96
C GLY A 92 -7.58 12.73 -10.28
N MET A 93 -7.69 11.41 -10.31
CA MET A 93 -6.70 10.48 -9.74
C MET A 93 -5.67 10.00 -10.77
N ARG A 94 -5.83 10.31 -12.07
CA ARG A 94 -5.00 9.78 -13.16
C ARG A 94 -3.50 9.90 -12.91
N ASN A 95 -3.04 11.10 -12.59
CA ASN A 95 -1.60 11.34 -12.35
C ASN A 95 -1.10 10.64 -11.09
N PHE A 96 -1.96 10.46 -10.09
CA PHE A 96 -1.62 9.70 -8.90
C PHE A 96 -1.48 8.20 -9.22
N LEU A 97 -2.52 7.60 -9.82
CA LEU A 97 -2.53 6.16 -10.10
C LEU A 97 -1.49 5.79 -11.18
N ILE A 98 -1.50 6.47 -12.32
CA ILE A 98 -0.60 6.14 -13.43
C ILE A 98 0.81 6.69 -13.18
N GLY A 99 0.94 7.94 -12.75
CA GLY A 99 2.26 8.57 -12.60
C GLY A 99 3.03 8.05 -11.39
N ILE A 100 2.36 7.97 -10.23
CA ILE A 100 3.04 7.60 -8.97
C ILE A 100 3.00 6.10 -8.72
N ILE A 101 1.83 5.45 -8.85
CA ILE A 101 1.74 4.03 -8.52
C ILE A 101 2.31 3.17 -9.64
N ASP A 102 1.80 3.31 -10.87
CA ASP A 102 2.23 2.48 -11.99
C ASP A 102 3.65 2.82 -12.46
N HIS A 103 3.93 4.05 -12.88
CA HIS A 103 5.23 4.40 -13.46
C HIS A 103 6.37 4.46 -12.44
N TYR A 104 6.18 5.12 -11.29
CA TYR A 104 7.25 5.26 -10.31
C TYR A 104 7.41 3.99 -9.46
N TRP A 105 6.37 3.57 -8.75
CA TRP A 105 6.50 2.45 -7.81
C TRP A 105 6.56 1.08 -8.48
N PHE A 106 5.74 0.81 -9.49
CA PHE A 106 5.71 -0.51 -10.11
C PHE A 106 6.74 -0.65 -11.23
N PHE A 107 6.85 0.32 -12.13
CA PHE A 107 7.78 0.23 -13.25
C PHE A 107 9.21 0.60 -12.88
N TRP A 108 9.44 1.73 -12.20
CA TRP A 108 10.81 2.21 -11.92
C TRP A 108 11.44 1.57 -10.68
N VAL A 109 10.69 1.43 -9.58
CA VAL A 109 11.19 0.77 -8.36
C VAL A 109 11.04 -0.74 -8.44
N GLY A 110 9.87 -1.25 -8.82
CA GLY A 110 9.61 -2.69 -8.97
C GLY A 110 8.87 -3.31 -7.78
N PRO A 111 7.82 -4.14 -8.01
CA PRO A 111 7.07 -4.82 -6.96
C PRO A 111 7.93 -5.69 -6.03
N GLU A 112 8.98 -6.33 -6.55
CA GLU A 112 9.88 -7.18 -5.75
C GLU A 112 10.66 -6.40 -4.68
N PHE A 113 10.92 -5.11 -4.93
CA PHE A 113 11.60 -4.24 -3.97
C PHE A 113 10.65 -3.67 -2.93
N ILE A 114 9.38 -3.45 -3.27
CA ILE A 114 8.41 -2.85 -2.35
C ILE A 114 7.56 -3.87 -1.59
N SER A 115 7.41 -5.08 -2.11
CA SER A 115 6.59 -6.11 -1.48
C SER A 115 7.22 -6.61 -0.19
N VAL A 116 6.42 -6.64 0.86
CA VAL A 116 6.70 -7.23 2.17
C VAL A 116 5.80 -8.45 2.44
N PHE A 117 5.22 -9.03 1.38
CA PHE A 117 4.37 -10.20 1.45
C PHE A 117 5.15 -11.41 1.97
N ALA A 118 4.57 -12.12 2.95
CA ALA A 118 5.17 -13.28 3.60
C ALA A 118 6.54 -13.04 4.28
N GLU A 119 6.93 -11.78 4.46
CA GLU A 119 8.12 -11.42 5.24
C GLU A 119 7.79 -11.37 6.73
N ASP A 120 8.70 -11.82 7.60
CA ASP A 120 8.56 -11.69 9.06
C ASP A 120 8.68 -10.23 9.53
N TYR A 121 9.33 -9.38 8.73
CA TYR A 121 9.56 -7.96 9.01
C TYR A 121 9.08 -7.09 7.86
N HIS A 122 8.08 -6.23 8.13
CA HIS A 122 7.47 -5.36 7.12
C HIS A 122 8.09 -3.95 7.06
N THR A 123 9.17 -3.75 7.79
CA THR A 123 10.01 -2.56 7.71
C THR A 123 11.44 -2.98 7.41
N ASN A 124 12.09 -2.26 6.49
CA ASN A 124 13.55 -2.21 6.49
C ASN A 124 13.92 -1.57 7.81
N ASN A 125 14.31 -2.36 8.81
CA ASN A 125 15.38 -1.99 9.74
C ASN A 125 15.65 -3.10 10.75
N TYR A 126 16.91 -3.55 10.80
CA TYR A 126 17.55 -4.07 12.01
C TYR A 126 17.63 -3.01 13.14
N LEU A 127 17.22 -1.77 12.86
CA LEU A 127 17.01 -0.66 13.79
C LEU A 127 15.51 -0.50 14.13
N GLU A 128 14.93 -1.47 14.85
CA GLU A 128 13.61 -1.28 15.48
C GLU A 128 13.58 -0.01 16.36
N SER A 129 14.72 0.51 16.79
CA SER A 129 14.83 1.71 17.65
C SER A 129 14.38 3.02 16.98
N PHE A 130 14.72 3.26 15.70
CA PHE A 130 14.29 4.50 15.01
C PHE A 130 12.80 4.48 14.70
N HIS A 131 12.26 3.31 14.32
CA HIS A 131 10.83 3.12 14.17
C HIS A 131 10.10 3.14 15.51
N SER A 132 10.66 2.61 16.60
CA SER A 132 10.05 2.72 17.94
C SER A 132 9.81 4.18 18.33
N THR A 133 10.75 5.08 18.04
CA THR A 133 10.58 6.51 18.32
C THR A 133 9.53 7.19 17.42
N LEU A 134 9.43 6.78 16.15
CA LEU A 134 8.39 7.25 15.22
C LEU A 134 7.01 6.65 15.54
N LEU A 135 6.93 5.39 15.93
CA LEU A 135 5.70 4.71 16.38
C LEU A 135 5.14 5.35 17.66
N ILE A 136 6.02 5.78 18.59
CA ILE A 136 5.64 6.57 19.77
C ILE A 136 5.11 7.96 19.37
N ARG A 137 5.66 8.57 18.31
CA ARG A 137 5.28 9.92 17.85
C ARG A 137 4.03 9.93 16.97
N ASP A 138 3.83 8.89 16.17
CA ASP A 138 2.75 8.75 15.17
C ASP A 138 1.61 7.84 15.68
N GLY A 139 1.75 7.27 16.88
CA GLY A 139 0.71 6.50 17.58
C GLY A 139 0.31 5.18 16.91
N LEU A 140 1.12 4.66 15.98
CA LEU A 140 0.99 3.30 15.46
C LEU A 140 1.69 2.35 16.43
N SER A 141 0.99 1.40 17.04
CA SER A 141 1.65 0.42 17.91
C SER A 141 2.21 -0.76 17.10
N ARG A 142 3.27 -1.39 17.61
CA ARG A 142 3.78 -2.68 17.11
C ARG A 142 2.67 -3.75 17.04
N SER A 143 1.68 -3.68 17.93
CA SER A 143 0.52 -4.58 17.92
C SER A 143 -0.45 -4.30 16.76
N GLU A 144 -0.67 -3.05 16.37
CA GLU A 144 -1.52 -2.72 15.21
C GLU A 144 -0.90 -3.22 13.90
N GLN A 145 0.43 -3.17 13.77
CA GLN A 145 1.13 -3.72 12.60
C GLN A 145 1.00 -5.25 12.52
N ILE A 146 1.20 -5.96 13.64
CA ILE A 146 1.02 -7.42 13.70
C ILE A 146 -0.44 -7.80 13.41
N ILE A 147 -1.41 -7.04 13.93
CA ILE A 147 -2.84 -7.24 13.65
C ILE A 147 -3.15 -7.02 12.16
N ALA A 148 -2.58 -5.99 11.54
CA ALA A 148 -2.75 -5.73 10.11
C ALA A 148 -2.16 -6.88 9.27
N THR A 149 -0.95 -7.35 9.59
CA THR A 149 -0.33 -8.51 8.93
C THR A 149 -1.19 -9.76 9.04
N HIS A 150 -1.65 -10.09 10.25
CA HIS A 150 -2.47 -11.28 10.47
C HIS A 150 -3.80 -11.21 9.70
N LYS A 151 -4.45 -10.04 9.70
CA LYS A 151 -5.67 -9.80 8.92
C LYS A 151 -5.43 -9.88 7.42
N ILE A 152 -4.30 -9.36 6.93
CA ILE A 152 -3.92 -9.45 5.51
C ILE A 152 -3.69 -10.91 5.12
N ALA A 153 -3.00 -11.70 5.95
CA ALA A 153 -2.81 -13.13 5.70
C ALA A 153 -4.15 -13.90 5.64
N GLN A 154 -5.08 -13.60 6.54
CA GLN A 154 -6.45 -14.15 6.49
C GLN A 154 -7.21 -13.72 5.23
N ASN A 155 -7.09 -12.44 4.86
CA ASN A 155 -7.71 -11.91 3.65
C ASN A 155 -7.14 -12.56 2.38
N VAL A 156 -5.86 -12.93 2.36
CA VAL A 156 -5.23 -13.65 1.23
C VAL A 156 -5.82 -15.05 1.08
N GLN A 157 -6.11 -15.75 2.20
CA GLN A 157 -6.81 -17.04 2.15
C GLN A 157 -8.21 -16.87 1.56
N LEU A 158 -8.98 -15.87 2.01
CA LEU A 158 -10.29 -15.56 1.45
C LEU A 158 -10.23 -15.17 -0.03
N LEU A 159 -9.19 -14.45 -0.45
CA LEU A 159 -8.97 -14.12 -1.85
C LEU A 159 -8.75 -15.38 -2.70
N ASN A 160 -7.92 -16.30 -2.22
CA ASN A 160 -7.66 -17.56 -2.92
C ASN A 160 -8.93 -18.42 -3.04
N GLU A 161 -9.83 -18.37 -2.05
CA GLU A 161 -11.09 -19.11 -2.08
C GLU A 161 -12.13 -18.44 -2.99
N GLN A 162 -12.36 -17.14 -2.80
CA GLN A 162 -13.49 -16.42 -3.38
C GLN A 162 -13.17 -15.73 -4.71
N HIS A 163 -11.89 -15.53 -5.03
CA HIS A 163 -11.42 -14.78 -6.20
C HIS A 163 -12.00 -13.35 -6.31
N ALA A 164 -12.46 -12.79 -5.17
CA ALA A 164 -13.13 -11.50 -5.09
C ALA A 164 -12.14 -10.36 -4.78
N LEU A 165 -11.28 -10.05 -5.74
CA LEU A 165 -10.15 -9.13 -5.59
C LEU A 165 -10.53 -7.74 -5.06
N LEU A 166 -11.64 -7.17 -5.53
CA LEU A 166 -12.08 -5.85 -5.07
C LEU A 166 -12.56 -5.87 -3.60
N MET A 167 -13.24 -6.93 -3.16
CA MET A 167 -13.63 -7.07 -1.75
C MET A 167 -12.40 -7.25 -0.85
N PHE A 168 -11.39 -7.98 -1.33
CA PHE A 168 -10.11 -8.14 -0.65
C PHE A 168 -9.39 -6.79 -0.46
N LEU A 169 -9.28 -6.00 -1.54
CA LEU A 169 -8.67 -4.67 -1.51
C LEU A 169 -9.42 -3.72 -0.56
N HIS A 170 -10.76 -3.75 -0.62
CA HIS A 170 -11.62 -2.97 0.26
C HIS A 170 -11.35 -3.31 1.74
N SER A 171 -11.38 -4.60 2.08
CA SER A 171 -11.22 -5.10 3.45
C SER A 171 -9.82 -4.82 4.00
N THR A 172 -8.80 -4.95 3.16
CA THR A 172 -7.42 -4.65 3.53
C THR A 172 -7.19 -3.15 3.69
N GLY A 173 -7.78 -2.32 2.83
CA GLY A 173 -7.75 -0.86 2.96
C GLY A 173 -8.36 -0.35 4.26
N HIS A 174 -9.34 -1.05 4.84
CA HIS A 174 -9.88 -0.70 6.16
C HIS A 174 -8.93 -0.98 7.32
N CYS A 175 -8.01 -1.94 7.17
CA CYS A 175 -7.03 -2.27 8.22
C CYS A 175 -6.06 -1.12 8.50
N ILE A 176 -5.93 -0.16 7.59
CA ILE A 176 -5.04 1.01 7.70
C ILE A 176 -5.78 2.32 7.98
N ASP A 177 -7.10 2.30 8.18
CA ASP A 177 -7.92 3.52 8.38
C ASP A 177 -7.40 4.42 9.51
N GLY A 178 -6.86 3.82 10.59
CA GLY A 178 -6.27 4.56 11.71
C GLY A 178 -5.07 5.41 11.29
N PHE A 179 -4.17 4.85 10.48
CA PHE A 179 -3.04 5.58 9.91
C PHE A 179 -3.53 6.71 8.99
N VAL A 180 -4.45 6.42 8.07
CA VAL A 180 -4.84 7.44 7.09
C VAL A 180 -5.59 8.60 7.72
N LYS A 181 -6.45 8.33 8.72
CA LYS A 181 -7.15 9.39 9.46
C LYS A 181 -6.20 10.35 10.18
N ARG A 182 -5.04 9.87 10.65
CA ARG A 182 -4.01 10.72 11.24
C ARG A 182 -3.32 11.59 10.19
N GLU A 183 -2.99 11.00 9.04
CA GLU A 183 -2.20 11.67 8.02
C GLU A 183 -2.96 12.71 7.19
N ILE A 184 -4.22 12.43 6.83
CA ILE A 184 -4.98 13.31 5.92
C ILE A 184 -6.29 13.86 6.53
N GLY A 185 -6.60 13.46 7.78
CA GLY A 185 -7.83 13.82 8.48
C GLY A 185 -8.99 12.85 8.22
N GLN A 186 -10.17 13.17 8.75
CA GLN A 186 -11.34 12.33 8.54
C GLN A 186 -11.76 12.30 7.06
N TYR A 187 -12.13 11.11 6.61
CA TYR A 187 -12.72 10.92 5.29
C TYR A 187 -14.16 11.42 5.23
N PRO A 188 -14.65 11.76 4.02
CA PRO A 188 -16.08 11.93 3.81
C PRO A 188 -16.81 10.64 4.19
N GLN A 189 -17.92 10.78 4.90
CA GLN A 189 -18.79 9.65 5.21
C GLN A 189 -19.49 9.19 3.91
N PRO A 190 -19.80 7.88 3.77
CA PRO A 190 -20.57 7.37 2.65
C PRO A 190 -21.94 8.06 2.53
#